data_AF-A0AAE0GLU7-F1
#
_entry.id   AF-A0AAE0GLU7-F1
#
_cell.length_a   1.000
_cell.length_b   1.000
_cell.length_c   1.000
_cell.angle_alpha   90.00
_cell.angle_beta   90.00
_cell.angle_gamma   90.00
#
_symmetry.space_group_name_H-M   'P 1'
#
loop_
_entity.id
_entity.type
_entity.pdbx_description
1 polymer ?
#
loop_
_entity_poly.entity_id
_entity_poly.type
_entity_poly.pdbx_seq_one_letter_code
_entity_poly.pdbx_strand_id
1 'polypeptide(L)'
;MYSSSGRPPNLPVIAVHLCACNYLQDLGYIARGWAEDYWYYVSNTHALLGVFLCDPLHPLDFIERFLLEVTCLGFTLAMTAAHNNGFEKEDVPFYIRPLLDEFDHSKKELHLHNTPPSVSLLLMVTIPVILIRKVLYYILACPCTTAWRHRQRPSVKIATYSLNTLGKLTTLFVSIFGLTFFVLGFTASADLNKHFPLEFAYSQGSAWILSLVIPVLLNFNPCYHTQGFQICGVVVAGNWGDERAIEKTGEAENTGGKKDAYGSM
;
A
#
# COMPACT_ATOMS: atom_id res chain seq x y z
N MET A 1 -15.09 -16.37 14.83
CA MET A 1 -15.27 -15.65 16.11
C MET A 1 -13.92 -15.10 16.54
N TYR A 2 -13.76 -13.78 16.57
CA TYR A 2 -12.68 -13.13 17.32
C TYR A 2 -13.30 -12.50 18.58
N SER A 3 -12.56 -12.46 19.69
CA SER A 3 -13.05 -11.79 20.90
C SER A 3 -13.16 -10.29 20.65
N SER A 4 -14.27 -9.67 21.05
CA SER A 4 -14.51 -8.22 20.92
C SER A 4 -13.57 -7.35 21.78
N SER A 5 -12.78 -7.99 22.64
CA SER A 5 -11.64 -7.44 23.40
C SER A 5 -10.30 -7.42 22.62
N GLY A 6 -10.32 -7.73 21.32
CA GLY A 6 -9.15 -7.96 20.47
C GLY A 6 -8.19 -6.77 20.31
N ARG A 7 -7.33 -6.55 21.31
CA ARG A 7 -6.00 -5.97 21.11
C ARG A 7 -5.24 -6.88 20.12
N PRO A 8 -4.37 -6.33 19.25
CA PRO A 8 -3.50 -7.16 18.41
C PRO A 8 -2.65 -8.09 19.30
N PRO A 9 -2.32 -9.32 18.84
CA PRO A 9 -1.54 -10.26 19.63
C PRO A 9 -0.19 -9.67 20.04
N ASN A 10 0.25 -9.96 21.27
CA ASN A 10 1.33 -9.28 21.97
C ASN A 10 2.70 -9.36 21.25
N LEU A 11 2.93 -8.51 20.26
CA LEU A 11 4.24 -8.24 19.68
C LEU A 11 4.99 -7.24 20.59
N PRO A 12 6.10 -7.62 21.26
CA PRO A 12 6.74 -6.78 22.29
C PRO A 12 7.27 -5.45 21.74
N VAL A 13 7.56 -5.38 20.43
CA VAL A 13 7.96 -4.14 19.73
C VAL A 13 6.85 -3.08 19.77
N ILE A 14 5.57 -3.47 19.70
CA ILE A 14 4.43 -2.55 19.72
C ILE A 14 4.31 -1.88 21.11
N ALA A 15 4.57 -2.63 22.19
CA ALA A 15 4.44 -2.11 23.55
C ALA A 15 5.37 -0.92 23.86
N VAL A 16 6.61 -0.97 23.36
CA VAL A 16 7.58 0.12 23.52
C VAL A 16 7.13 1.37 22.75
N HIS A 17 6.65 1.19 21.51
CA HIS A 17 6.25 2.30 20.67
C HIS A 17 4.99 3.01 21.17
N LEU A 18 4.00 2.24 21.66
CA LEU A 18 2.80 2.77 22.32
C LEU A 18 3.14 3.56 23.59
N CYS A 19 4.12 3.10 24.39
CA CYS A 19 4.50 3.79 25.63
C CYS A 19 4.99 5.23 25.37
N ALA A 20 5.78 5.45 24.30
CA ALA A 20 6.22 6.78 23.91
C ALA A 20 5.08 7.65 23.37
N CYS A 21 4.16 7.06 22.59
CA CYS A 21 2.99 7.79 22.07
C CYS A 21 2.03 8.22 23.19
N ASN A 22 1.75 7.36 24.17
CA ASN A 22 0.87 7.70 25.30
C ASN A 22 1.40 8.91 26.08
N TYR A 23 2.70 8.96 26.34
CA TYR A 23 3.34 10.11 27.01
C TYR A 23 3.18 11.42 26.21
N LEU A 24 3.24 11.37 24.88
CA LEU A 24 3.00 12.53 24.02
C LEU A 24 1.51 12.90 23.91
N GLN A 25 0.59 11.94 24.07
CA GLN A 25 -0.85 12.21 24.19
C GLN A 25 -1.20 12.88 25.52
N ASP A 26 -0.62 12.42 26.63
CA ASP A 26 -0.82 13.01 27.97
C ASP A 26 -0.26 14.44 28.07
N LEU A 27 0.80 14.74 27.32
CA LEU A 27 1.35 16.09 27.15
C LEU A 27 0.60 16.95 26.10
N GLY A 28 -0.39 16.40 25.41
CA GLY A 28 -1.18 17.11 24.41
C GLY A 28 -0.47 17.42 23.08
N TYR A 29 0.70 16.82 22.82
CA TYR A 29 1.46 17.05 21.58
C TYR A 29 0.92 16.26 20.37
N ILE A 30 0.20 15.17 20.61
CA ILE A 30 -0.49 14.38 19.57
C ILE A 30 -1.91 13.99 20.02
N ALA A 31 -2.80 13.74 19.06
CA ALA A 31 -4.18 13.36 19.34
C ALA A 31 -4.30 11.97 19.99
N ARG A 32 -5.36 11.77 20.77
CA ARG A 32 -5.81 10.42 21.18
C ARG A 32 -6.19 9.63 19.92
N GLY A 33 -5.85 8.33 19.89
CA GLY A 33 -6.02 7.48 18.70
C GLY A 33 -4.86 7.54 17.69
N TRP A 34 -3.98 8.55 17.76
CA TRP A 34 -2.91 8.75 16.75
C TRP A 34 -2.00 7.54 16.56
N ALA A 35 -1.72 6.77 17.62
CA ALA A 35 -0.84 5.60 17.56
C ALA A 35 -1.53 4.39 16.93
N GLU A 36 -2.83 4.24 17.19
CA GLU A 36 -3.72 3.26 16.59
C GLU A 36 -3.94 3.55 15.10
N ASP A 37 -4.17 4.82 14.74
CA ASP A 37 -4.28 5.28 13.35
C ASP A 37 -2.96 5.11 12.60
N TYR A 38 -1.83 5.46 13.23
CA TYR A 38 -0.49 5.26 12.66
C TYR A 38 -0.21 3.77 12.42
N TRP A 39 -0.52 2.89 13.38
CA TRP A 39 -0.37 1.46 13.21
C TRP A 39 -1.28 0.90 12.12
N TYR A 40 -2.55 1.32 12.08
CA TYR A 40 -3.48 0.96 11.00
C TYR A 40 -2.94 1.41 9.63
N TYR A 41 -2.40 2.62 9.55
CA TYR A 41 -1.86 3.16 8.31
C TYR A 41 -0.61 2.42 7.83
N VAL A 42 0.35 2.17 8.73
CA VAL A 42 1.58 1.40 8.47
C VAL A 42 1.23 -0.01 8.02
N SER A 43 0.36 -0.70 8.76
CA SER A 43 -0.02 -2.10 8.51
C SER A 43 -0.85 -2.30 7.25
N ASN A 44 -1.51 -1.26 6.73
CA ASN A 44 -2.21 -1.34 5.43
C ASN A 44 -1.39 -0.81 4.24
N THR A 45 -0.50 0.18 4.45
CA THR A 45 0.21 0.92 3.38
C THR A 45 1.60 0.37 3.03
N HIS A 46 2.37 -0.12 4.00
CA HIS A 46 3.68 -0.70 3.73
C HIS A 46 3.52 -2.01 2.94
N ALA A 47 4.42 -2.28 1.98
CA ALA A 47 4.41 -3.48 1.14
C ALA A 47 4.22 -4.82 1.91
N LEU A 48 5.25 -5.30 2.61
CA LEU A 48 5.21 -6.59 3.30
C LEU A 48 4.21 -6.64 4.46
N LEU A 49 4.24 -5.64 5.36
CA LEU A 49 3.27 -5.54 6.46
C LEU A 49 1.83 -5.49 5.93
N GLY A 50 1.60 -4.84 4.80
CA GLY A 50 0.33 -4.83 4.06
C GLY A 50 -0.18 -6.20 3.68
N VAL A 51 0.68 -7.17 3.37
CA VAL A 51 0.28 -8.55 3.08
C VAL A 51 -0.08 -9.32 4.37
N PHE A 52 0.72 -9.18 5.44
CA PHE A 52 0.60 -10.04 6.63
C PHE A 52 -0.19 -9.46 7.80
N LEU A 53 -0.34 -8.14 7.88
CA LEU A 53 -0.94 -7.38 8.99
C LEU A 53 -2.11 -6.48 8.53
N CYS A 54 -2.64 -6.72 7.33
CA CYS A 54 -3.83 -6.06 6.78
C CYS A 54 -5.00 -6.06 7.79
N ASP A 55 -5.75 -4.96 7.88
CA ASP A 55 -7.04 -4.99 8.57
C ASP A 55 -8.06 -5.78 7.70
N PRO A 56 -8.85 -6.71 8.27
CA PRO A 56 -9.85 -7.49 7.52
C PRO A 56 -10.95 -6.69 6.80
N LEU A 57 -11.07 -5.39 7.08
CA LEU A 57 -12.04 -4.48 6.44
C LEU A 57 -11.49 -3.76 5.20
N HIS A 58 -10.20 -3.91 4.90
CA HIS A 58 -9.50 -3.29 3.76
C HIS A 58 -10.09 -3.71 2.40
N PRO A 59 -10.12 -2.83 1.38
CA PRO A 59 -10.74 -3.12 0.07
C PRO A 59 -10.02 -4.15 -0.80
N LEU A 60 -8.75 -4.45 -0.52
CA LEU A 60 -7.98 -5.53 -1.17
C LEU A 60 -7.77 -6.70 -0.21
N ASP A 61 -7.96 -7.92 -0.70
CA ASP A 61 -7.71 -9.14 0.07
C ASP A 61 -6.23 -9.55 0.13
N PHE A 62 -5.92 -10.64 0.84
CA PHE A 62 -4.56 -11.17 0.98
C PHE A 62 -3.92 -11.56 -0.36
N ILE A 63 -4.70 -12.16 -1.27
CA ILE A 63 -4.23 -12.64 -2.57
C ILE A 63 -3.96 -11.46 -3.49
N GLU A 64 -4.86 -10.48 -3.54
CA GLU A 64 -4.70 -9.25 -4.33
C GLU A 64 -3.48 -8.44 -3.88
N ARG A 65 -3.27 -8.31 -2.57
CA ARG A 65 -2.08 -7.67 -1.99
C ARG A 65 -0.79 -8.45 -2.30
N PHE A 66 -0.81 -9.77 -2.20
CA PHE A 66 0.33 -10.62 -2.54
C PHE A 66 0.68 -10.54 -4.03
N LEU A 67 -0.32 -10.57 -4.93
CA LEU A 67 -0.14 -10.42 -6.37
C LEU A 67 0.39 -9.04 -6.76
N LEU A 68 -0.10 -7.98 -6.12
CA LEU A 68 0.43 -6.62 -6.27
C LEU A 68 1.92 -6.58 -5.86
N GLU A 69 2.31 -7.25 -4.78
CA GLU A 69 3.71 -7.30 -4.35
C GLU A 69 4.59 -8.14 -5.28
N VAL A 70 4.12 -9.31 -5.73
CA VAL A 70 4.81 -10.13 -6.76
C VAL A 70 4.98 -9.35 -8.07
N THR A 71 3.99 -8.55 -8.47
CA THR A 71 4.09 -7.67 -9.64
C THR A 71 5.14 -6.58 -9.45
N CYS A 72 5.19 -5.94 -8.28
CA CYS A 72 6.24 -4.97 -7.95
C CYS A 72 7.64 -5.60 -7.91
N LEU A 73 7.77 -6.82 -7.36
CA LEU A 73 9.03 -7.58 -7.34
C LEU A 73 9.49 -7.94 -8.76
N GLY A 74 8.60 -8.47 -9.60
CA GLY A 74 8.93 -8.81 -11.00
C GLY A 74 9.33 -7.59 -11.82
N PHE A 75 8.62 -6.47 -11.67
CA PHE A 75 8.99 -5.21 -12.34
C PHE A 75 10.35 -4.67 -11.85
N THR A 76 10.61 -4.71 -10.54
CA THR A 76 11.91 -4.32 -9.96
C THR A 76 13.05 -5.20 -10.50
N LEU A 77 12.82 -6.51 -10.60
CA LEU A 77 13.78 -7.48 -11.13
C LEU A 77 14.13 -7.15 -12.59
N ALA A 78 13.11 -6.96 -13.43
CA ALA A 78 13.28 -6.62 -14.85
C ALA A 78 13.98 -5.26 -15.06
N MET A 79 13.58 -4.22 -14.33
CA MET A 79 14.19 -2.89 -14.48
C MET A 79 15.62 -2.82 -13.92
N THR A 80 15.93 -3.56 -12.84
CA THR A 80 17.32 -3.69 -12.35
C THR A 80 18.18 -4.46 -13.36
N ALA A 81 17.62 -5.48 -14.01
CA ALA A 81 18.33 -6.27 -15.02
C ALA A 81 18.62 -5.46 -16.29
N ALA A 82 17.63 -4.70 -16.79
CA ALA A 82 17.80 -3.80 -17.93
C ALA A 82 18.80 -2.66 -17.64
N HIS A 83 18.83 -2.16 -16.40
CA HIS A 83 19.84 -1.20 -15.95
C HIS A 83 21.26 -1.82 -15.90
N ASN A 84 21.40 -3.05 -15.42
CA ASN A 84 22.70 -3.75 -15.29
C ASN A 84 23.29 -4.22 -16.64
N ASN A 85 22.46 -4.71 -17.57
CA ASN A 85 22.91 -5.04 -18.93
C ASN A 85 23.32 -3.78 -19.73
N GLY A 86 22.93 -2.60 -19.25
CA GLY A 86 22.94 -1.37 -20.00
C GLY A 86 21.71 -1.31 -20.91
N PHE A 87 21.04 -0.16 -20.91
CA PHE A 87 20.07 0.15 -21.95
C PHE A 87 20.83 0.46 -23.24
N GLU A 88 21.06 -0.55 -24.08
CA GLU A 88 21.34 -0.27 -25.49
C GLU A 88 20.19 0.58 -26.03
N LYS A 89 20.51 1.75 -26.62
CA LYS A 89 19.48 2.77 -26.91
C LYS A 89 18.39 2.26 -27.86
N GLU A 90 18.66 1.20 -28.61
CA GLU A 90 17.77 0.59 -29.60
C GLU A 90 16.67 -0.26 -28.96
N ASP A 91 16.92 -0.92 -27.82
CA ASP A 91 15.94 -1.75 -27.10
C ASP A 91 14.99 -0.96 -26.18
N VAL A 92 15.27 0.32 -25.94
CA VAL A 92 14.42 1.19 -25.11
C VAL A 92 13.07 1.44 -25.80
N PRO A 93 11.93 1.09 -25.16
CA PRO A 93 10.61 1.37 -25.73
C PRO A 93 10.43 2.86 -26.06
N PHE A 94 9.90 3.15 -27.25
CA PHE A 94 9.87 4.50 -27.84
C PHE A 94 9.29 5.60 -26.92
N TYR A 95 8.35 5.26 -26.02
CA TYR A 95 7.75 6.21 -25.08
C TYR A 95 8.64 6.54 -23.85
N ILE A 96 9.66 5.72 -23.55
CA ILE A 96 10.64 5.97 -22.49
C ILE A 96 11.88 6.70 -23.08
N ARG A 97 12.16 6.52 -24.38
CA ARG A 97 13.33 7.11 -25.04
C ARG A 97 13.47 8.63 -24.83
N PRO A 98 12.42 9.49 -24.91
CA PRO A 98 12.56 10.93 -24.66
C PRO A 98 13.09 11.27 -23.26
N LEU A 99 12.57 10.58 -22.23
CA LEU A 99 13.06 10.74 -20.85
C LEU A 99 14.51 10.30 -20.73
N LEU A 100 14.87 9.16 -21.34
CA LEU A 100 16.24 8.65 -21.30
C LEU A 100 17.23 9.51 -22.09
N ASP A 101 16.84 10.10 -23.23
CA ASP A 101 17.71 11.02 -23.99
C ASP A 101 17.85 12.38 -23.28
N GLU A 102 16.81 12.89 -22.60
CA GLU A 102 16.92 14.09 -21.73
C GLU A 102 17.86 13.83 -20.54
N PHE A 103 17.73 12.67 -19.89
CA PHE A 103 18.68 12.22 -18.85
C PHE A 103 20.10 12.04 -19.39
N ASP A 104 20.30 11.50 -20.60
CA ASP A 104 21.62 11.24 -21.18
C ASP A 104 22.30 12.52 -21.72
N HIS A 105 21.52 13.52 -22.15
CA HIS A 105 22.04 14.87 -22.40
C HIS A 105 22.50 15.53 -21.09
N SER A 106 21.68 15.44 -20.03
CA SER A 106 22.06 15.92 -18.69
C SER A 106 23.31 15.19 -18.15
N LYS A 107 23.45 13.90 -18.44
CA LYS A 107 24.61 13.04 -18.09
C LYS A 107 25.90 13.42 -18.83
N LYS A 108 25.80 14.17 -19.94
CA LYS A 108 26.95 14.76 -20.67
C LYS A 108 27.31 16.16 -20.19
N GLU A 109 26.33 16.98 -19.82
CA GLU A 109 26.56 18.38 -19.42
C GLU A 109 26.92 18.53 -17.93
N LEU A 110 26.28 17.77 -17.04
CA LEU A 110 26.90 17.47 -15.75
C LEU A 110 28.00 16.43 -15.97
N HIS A 111 29.11 16.53 -15.24
CA HIS A 111 30.14 15.49 -15.18
C HIS A 111 29.65 14.27 -14.35
N LEU A 112 28.58 13.64 -14.84
CA LEU A 112 27.78 12.65 -14.12
C LEU A 112 28.40 11.24 -14.09
N HIS A 113 29.63 11.08 -14.61
CA HIS A 113 30.46 9.90 -14.39
C HIS A 113 30.69 9.59 -12.90
N ASN A 114 30.49 10.57 -12.01
CA ASN A 114 30.62 10.42 -10.56
C ASN A 114 29.28 10.37 -9.78
N THR A 115 28.09 10.27 -10.42
CA THR A 115 26.89 9.97 -9.62
C THR A 115 27.00 8.57 -9.03
N PRO A 116 26.74 8.39 -7.72
CA PRO A 116 26.71 7.07 -7.13
C PRO A 116 25.56 6.25 -7.74
N PRO A 117 25.75 4.95 -8.02
CA PRO A 117 24.78 4.13 -8.75
C PRO A 117 23.40 4.08 -8.08
N SER A 118 23.36 4.26 -6.75
CA SER A 118 22.17 4.41 -5.93
C SER A 118 21.17 5.47 -6.43
N VAL A 119 21.62 6.56 -7.05
CA VAL A 119 20.74 7.62 -7.59
C VAL A 119 20.06 7.15 -8.89
N SER A 120 20.78 6.43 -9.76
CA SER A 120 20.20 5.89 -10.99
C SER A 120 19.16 4.80 -10.71
N LEU A 121 19.43 3.92 -9.74
CA LEU A 121 18.49 2.90 -9.26
C LEU A 121 17.28 3.53 -8.54
N LEU A 122 17.47 4.64 -7.82
CA LEU A 122 16.37 5.40 -7.21
C LEU A 122 15.40 5.94 -8.27
N LEU A 123 15.94 6.59 -9.32
CA LEU A 123 15.12 7.25 -10.34
C LEU A 123 14.51 6.26 -11.35
N MET A 124 15.28 5.29 -11.86
CA MET A 124 14.86 4.40 -12.95
C MET A 124 14.13 3.13 -12.50
N VAL A 125 14.33 2.71 -11.24
CA VAL A 125 13.68 1.51 -10.69
C VAL A 125 12.73 1.89 -9.56
N THR A 126 13.26 2.53 -8.50
CA THR A 126 12.55 2.67 -7.22
C THR A 126 11.31 3.56 -7.32
N ILE A 127 11.40 4.74 -7.93
CA ILE A 127 10.25 5.65 -8.10
C ILE A 127 9.16 5.03 -9.01
N PRO A 128 9.48 4.47 -10.20
CA PRO A 128 8.52 3.73 -11.02
C PRO A 128 7.81 2.60 -10.28
N VAL A 129 8.50 1.82 -9.44
CA VAL A 129 7.89 0.76 -8.62
C VAL A 129 6.86 1.31 -7.64
N ILE A 130 7.14 2.45 -6.99
CA ILE A 130 6.21 3.11 -6.06
C ILE A 130 4.97 3.63 -6.81
N LEU A 131 5.16 4.22 -8.00
CA LEU A 131 4.06 4.69 -8.85
C LEU A 131 3.19 3.53 -9.34
N ILE A 132 3.80 2.46 -9.85
CA ILE A 132 3.11 1.23 -10.29
C ILE A 132 2.34 0.60 -9.13
N ARG A 133 2.92 0.51 -7.92
CA ARG A 133 2.22 0.02 -6.72
C ARG A 133 0.94 0.83 -6.44
N LYS A 134 1.00 2.16 -6.55
CA LYS A 134 -0.19 3.03 -6.34
C LYS A 134 -1.22 2.89 -7.47
N VAL A 135 -0.79 2.81 -8.73
CA VAL A 135 -1.69 2.59 -9.89
C VAL A 135 -2.39 1.23 -9.78
N LEU A 136 -1.65 0.15 -9.48
CA LEU A 136 -2.22 -1.19 -9.26
C LEU A 136 -3.19 -1.22 -8.07
N TYR A 137 -2.85 -0.55 -6.96
CA TYR A 137 -3.75 -0.40 -5.81
C TYR A 137 -5.08 0.23 -6.22
N TYR A 138 -5.08 1.34 -6.97
CA TYR A 138 -6.33 1.98 -7.41
C TYR A 138 -7.11 1.11 -8.40
N ILE A 139 -6.42 0.44 -9.32
CA ILE A 139 -7.01 -0.48 -10.30
C ILE A 139 -7.73 -1.65 -9.62
N LEU A 140 -7.13 -2.24 -8.59
CA LEU A 140 -7.72 -3.35 -7.83
C LEU A 140 -8.80 -2.87 -6.84
N ALA A 141 -8.64 -1.71 -6.19
CA ALA A 141 -9.56 -1.24 -5.17
C ALA A 141 -10.86 -0.61 -5.72
N CYS A 142 -10.83 -0.05 -6.94
CA CYS A 142 -11.99 0.60 -7.58
C CYS A 142 -13.26 -0.28 -7.71
N PRO A 143 -13.20 -1.55 -8.16
CA PRO A 143 -14.38 -2.44 -8.13
C PRO A 143 -14.85 -2.81 -6.72
N CYS A 144 -14.00 -2.68 -5.70
CA CYS A 144 -14.32 -3.04 -4.32
C CYS A 144 -14.96 -1.88 -3.53
N THR A 145 -14.48 -0.65 -3.69
CA THR A 145 -14.99 0.55 -3.00
C THR A 145 -16.43 0.91 -3.35
N THR A 146 -16.97 0.39 -4.47
CA THR A 146 -18.34 0.61 -4.91
C THR A 146 -19.35 -0.45 -4.42
N ALA A 147 -18.89 -1.57 -3.84
CA ALA A 147 -19.75 -2.67 -3.40
C ALA A 147 -20.18 -2.60 -1.91
N TRP A 148 -19.38 -1.92 -1.09
CA TRP A 148 -19.63 -1.59 0.33
C TRP A 148 -20.17 -0.17 0.46
N ARG A 149 -21.01 0.22 1.44
CA ARG A 149 -21.91 -0.47 2.39
C ARG A 149 -23.15 0.50 2.46
N HIS A 150 -24.37 0.24 2.95
CA HIS A 150 -24.89 -0.68 3.97
C HIS A 150 -26.35 -1.12 3.67
N ARG A 151 -26.93 -0.70 2.52
CA ARG A 151 -28.35 -0.88 2.14
C ARG A 151 -28.51 -1.20 0.65
N GLN A 152 -28.00 -2.36 0.19
CA GLN A 152 -28.19 -2.77 -1.20
C GLN A 152 -29.66 -3.17 -1.48
N ARG A 153 -30.37 -2.33 -2.25
CA ARG A 153 -31.65 -2.68 -2.88
C ARG A 153 -31.46 -3.85 -3.85
N PRO A 154 -32.49 -4.67 -4.16
CA PRO A 154 -32.33 -5.86 -5.02
C PRO A 154 -31.75 -5.57 -6.41
N SER A 155 -31.98 -4.38 -6.98
CA SER A 155 -31.36 -3.93 -8.24
C SER A 155 -29.83 -3.79 -8.18
N VAL A 156 -29.24 -3.56 -7.00
CA VAL A 156 -27.79 -3.41 -6.82
C VAL A 156 -27.06 -4.75 -6.88
N LYS A 157 -27.78 -5.88 -6.69
CA LYS A 157 -27.19 -7.24 -6.76
C LYS A 157 -26.59 -7.55 -8.13
N ILE A 158 -27.26 -7.14 -9.22
CA ILE A 158 -26.78 -7.37 -10.60
C ILE A 158 -25.50 -6.58 -10.85
N ALA A 159 -25.49 -5.29 -10.50
CA ALA A 159 -24.29 -4.45 -10.60
C ALA A 159 -23.12 -5.02 -9.77
N THR A 160 -23.39 -5.50 -8.56
CA THR A 160 -22.38 -6.12 -7.68
C THR A 160 -21.79 -7.39 -8.28
N TYR A 161 -22.59 -8.22 -8.98
CA TYR A 161 -22.07 -9.40 -9.69
C TYR A 161 -21.14 -9.01 -10.85
N SER A 162 -21.52 -8.01 -11.64
CA SER A 162 -20.68 -7.49 -12.72
C SER A 162 -19.37 -6.86 -12.20
N LEU A 163 -19.43 -6.09 -11.11
CA LEU A 163 -18.25 -5.49 -10.47
C LEU A 163 -17.30 -6.54 -9.87
N ASN A 164 -17.83 -7.59 -9.23
CA ASN A 164 -17.05 -8.73 -8.72
C ASN A 164 -16.38 -9.50 -9.88
N THR A 165 -17.10 -9.69 -10.99
CA THR A 165 -16.54 -10.30 -12.20
C THR A 165 -15.43 -9.44 -12.82
N LEU A 166 -15.63 -8.12 -12.89
CA LEU A 166 -14.61 -7.17 -13.35
C LEU A 166 -13.37 -7.20 -12.46
N GLY A 167 -13.54 -7.15 -11.13
CA GLY A 167 -12.42 -7.25 -10.17
C GLY A 167 -11.60 -8.52 -10.38
N LYS A 168 -12.23 -9.68 -10.54
CA LYS A 168 -11.54 -10.95 -10.85
C LYS A 168 -10.77 -10.92 -12.17
N LEU A 169 -11.34 -10.32 -13.22
CA LEU A 169 -10.65 -10.14 -14.51
C LEU A 169 -9.44 -9.20 -14.37
N THR A 170 -9.57 -8.13 -13.59
CA THR A 170 -8.48 -7.21 -13.27
C THR A 170 -7.37 -7.90 -12.47
N THR A 171 -7.71 -8.66 -11.43
CA THR A 171 -6.74 -9.42 -10.61
C THR A 171 -6.03 -10.50 -11.45
N LEU A 172 -6.73 -11.15 -12.38
CA LEU A 172 -6.12 -12.07 -13.36
C LEU A 172 -5.16 -11.34 -14.31
N PHE A 173 -5.55 -10.18 -14.85
CA PHE A 173 -4.68 -9.37 -15.71
C PHE A 173 -3.40 -8.92 -14.98
N VAL A 174 -3.52 -8.42 -13.74
CA VAL A 174 -2.39 -8.05 -12.89
C VAL A 174 -1.49 -9.28 -12.60
N SER A 175 -2.08 -10.46 -12.37
CA SER A 175 -1.33 -11.70 -12.18
C SER A 175 -0.48 -12.07 -13.41
N ILE A 176 -1.08 -12.02 -14.61
CA ILE A 176 -0.39 -12.33 -15.88
C ILE A 176 0.71 -11.30 -16.15
N PHE A 177 0.42 -10.01 -15.94
CA PHE A 177 1.38 -8.92 -16.09
C PHE A 177 2.57 -9.09 -15.14
N GLY A 178 2.32 -9.29 -13.84
CA GLY A 178 3.36 -9.52 -12.83
C GLY A 178 4.21 -10.75 -13.09
N LEU A 179 3.59 -11.87 -13.47
CA LEU A 179 4.31 -13.09 -13.85
C LEU A 179 5.17 -12.87 -15.10
N THR A 180 4.68 -12.12 -16.09
CA THR A 180 5.44 -11.79 -17.30
C THR A 180 6.69 -10.98 -16.97
N PHE A 181 6.57 -9.93 -16.15
CA PHE A 181 7.72 -9.16 -15.68
C PHE A 181 8.68 -9.99 -14.82
N PHE A 182 8.16 -10.89 -13.97
CA PHE A 182 8.99 -11.79 -13.16
C PHE A 182 9.80 -12.76 -14.03
N VAL A 183 9.17 -13.39 -15.04
CA VAL A 183 9.87 -14.28 -15.99
C VAL A 183 10.91 -13.51 -16.80
N LEU A 184 10.55 -12.37 -17.39
CA LEU A 184 11.48 -11.54 -18.18
C LEU A 184 12.68 -11.08 -17.34
N GLY A 185 12.43 -10.57 -16.13
CA GLY A 185 13.48 -10.15 -15.21
C GLY A 185 14.35 -11.32 -14.74
N PHE A 186 13.77 -12.50 -14.51
CA PHE A 186 14.54 -13.69 -14.15
C PHE A 186 15.44 -14.14 -15.30
N THR A 187 14.92 -14.23 -16.53
CA THR A 187 15.73 -14.58 -17.71
C THR A 187 16.81 -13.55 -18.00
N ALA A 188 16.50 -12.25 -17.90
CA ALA A 188 17.48 -11.18 -18.09
C ALA A 188 18.51 -11.08 -16.95
N SER A 189 18.29 -11.79 -15.82
CA SER A 189 19.20 -11.85 -14.68
C SER A 189 20.16 -13.03 -14.68
N ALA A 190 19.95 -14.03 -15.54
CA ALA A 190 20.71 -15.27 -15.51
C ALA A 190 22.22 -15.07 -15.78
N ASP A 191 22.56 -14.12 -16.67
CA ASP A 191 23.93 -13.83 -17.10
C ASP A 191 24.54 -12.61 -16.37
N LEU A 192 23.88 -12.07 -15.34
CA LEU A 192 24.29 -10.80 -14.71
C LEU A 192 25.45 -10.90 -13.74
N ASN A 193 26.14 -9.76 -13.60
CA ASN A 193 27.29 -9.57 -12.72
C ASN A 193 26.91 -9.75 -11.23
N LYS A 194 27.89 -10.11 -10.40
CA LYS A 194 27.78 -10.44 -8.96
C LYS A 194 27.14 -9.35 -8.09
N HIS A 195 27.03 -8.12 -8.60
CA HIS A 195 26.41 -6.99 -7.90
C HIS A 195 24.88 -6.94 -8.05
N PHE A 196 24.31 -7.56 -9.09
CA PHE A 196 22.86 -7.51 -9.36
C PHE A 196 21.96 -7.87 -8.16
N PRO A 197 22.22 -8.94 -7.37
CA PRO A 197 21.38 -9.27 -6.22
C PRO A 197 21.37 -8.17 -5.15
N LEU A 198 22.47 -7.42 -5.00
CA LEU A 198 22.58 -6.31 -4.06
C LEU A 198 21.85 -5.07 -4.59
N GLU A 199 21.92 -4.79 -5.88
CA GLU A 199 21.22 -3.65 -6.52
C GLU A 199 19.70 -3.89 -6.56
N PHE A 200 19.26 -5.12 -6.80
CA PHE A 200 17.86 -5.53 -6.70
C PHE A 200 17.34 -5.38 -5.26
N ALA A 201 18.08 -5.90 -4.27
CA ALA A 201 17.73 -5.78 -2.85
C ALA A 201 17.71 -4.32 -2.38
N TYR A 202 18.66 -3.49 -2.83
CA TYR A 202 18.69 -2.06 -2.57
C TYR A 202 17.47 -1.35 -3.16
N SER A 203 17.12 -1.65 -4.41
CA SER A 203 15.99 -1.02 -5.11
C SER A 203 14.65 -1.41 -4.48
N GLN A 204 14.44 -2.71 -4.19
CA GLN A 204 13.22 -3.20 -3.54
C GLN A 204 13.10 -2.69 -2.09
N GLY A 205 14.20 -2.72 -1.32
CA GLY A 205 14.24 -2.20 0.05
C GLY A 205 13.96 -0.69 0.09
N SER A 206 14.56 0.07 -0.82
CA SER A 206 14.28 1.51 -0.99
C SER A 206 12.82 1.76 -1.39
N ALA A 207 12.24 0.93 -2.26
CA ALA A 207 10.85 1.04 -2.67
C ALA A 207 9.89 0.75 -1.50
N TRP A 208 10.19 -0.23 -0.65
CA TRP A 208 9.45 -0.48 0.59
C TRP A 208 9.51 0.71 1.53
N ILE A 209 10.73 1.16 1.90
CA ILE A 209 10.94 2.27 2.83
C ILE A 209 10.25 3.54 2.33
N LEU A 210 10.51 3.99 1.10
CA LEU A 210 9.96 5.23 0.58
C LEU A 210 8.43 5.16 0.37
N SER A 211 7.88 3.98 0.02
CA SER A 211 6.43 3.80 -0.08
C SER A 211 5.68 3.91 1.26
N LEU A 212 6.38 3.76 2.39
CA LEU A 212 5.85 4.05 3.73
C LEU A 212 6.23 5.46 4.21
N VAL A 213 7.49 5.86 4.07
CA VAL A 213 8.02 7.13 4.59
C VAL A 213 7.37 8.34 3.93
N ILE A 214 7.22 8.36 2.59
CA ILE A 214 6.62 9.51 1.90
C ILE A 214 5.16 9.70 2.37
N PRO A 215 4.27 8.68 2.38
CA PRO A 215 2.91 8.90 2.85
C PRO A 215 2.79 9.12 4.37
N VAL A 216 3.68 8.56 5.21
CA VAL A 216 3.73 8.89 6.64
C VAL A 216 4.10 10.36 6.86
N LEU A 217 5.11 10.88 6.18
CA LEU A 217 5.54 12.30 6.29
C LEU A 217 4.50 13.29 5.73
N LEU A 218 3.53 12.82 4.95
CA LEU A 218 2.41 13.63 4.46
C LEU A 218 1.20 13.57 5.40
N ASN A 219 0.80 12.38 5.86
CA ASN A 219 -0.45 12.18 6.62
C ASN A 219 -0.28 12.29 8.15
N PHE A 220 0.91 12.02 8.69
CA PHE A 220 1.19 11.99 10.15
C PHE A 220 2.13 13.13 10.59
N ASN A 221 2.19 14.22 9.81
CA ASN A 221 3.06 15.35 10.09
C ASN A 221 2.47 16.26 11.18
N PRO A 222 3.08 16.39 12.37
CA PRO A 222 2.54 17.22 13.45
C PRO A 222 2.51 18.72 13.07
N CYS A 223 3.37 19.16 12.16
CA CYS A 223 3.50 20.57 11.78
C CYS A 223 2.34 21.08 10.88
N TYR A 224 1.60 20.19 10.20
CA TYR A 224 0.40 20.59 9.45
C TYR A 224 -0.83 20.75 10.37
N HIS A 225 -0.92 19.93 11.42
CA HIS A 225 -2.06 19.96 12.36
C HIS A 225 -2.19 21.28 13.12
N THR A 226 -1.08 22.01 13.35
CA THR A 226 -1.07 23.27 14.12
C THR A 226 -1.58 24.49 13.34
N GLN A 227 -1.77 24.40 12.03
CA GLN A 227 -2.15 25.55 11.18
C GLN A 227 -3.64 25.57 10.77
N GLY A 228 -4.47 24.69 11.33
CA GLY A 228 -5.90 24.60 11.00
C GLY A 228 -6.22 24.00 9.63
N PHE A 229 -5.20 23.73 8.79
CA PHE A 229 -5.34 23.00 7.54
C PHE A 229 -5.55 21.51 7.81
N GLN A 230 -6.82 21.10 7.96
CA GLN A 230 -7.21 19.72 7.72
C GLN A 230 -7.00 19.39 6.24
N ILE A 231 -5.87 18.76 5.91
CA ILE A 231 -5.62 18.24 4.57
C ILE A 231 -6.56 17.05 4.35
N CYS A 232 -7.56 17.23 3.49
CA CYS A 232 -8.45 16.14 3.06
C CYS A 232 -7.64 14.98 2.45
N GLY A 233 -8.04 13.72 2.62
CA GLY A 233 -9.29 13.26 3.22
C GLY A 233 -9.58 11.81 2.85
N VAL A 234 -8.62 10.92 3.05
CA VAL A 234 -8.76 9.47 2.81
C VAL A 234 -8.16 8.75 4.02
N VAL A 235 -9.06 8.16 4.83
CA VAL A 235 -8.74 7.61 6.17
C VAL A 235 -8.23 8.68 7.15
N VAL A 236 -9.18 9.48 7.62
CA VAL A 236 -9.46 9.68 9.05
C VAL A 236 -8.35 9.18 10.00
N ALA A 237 -7.62 10.10 10.61
CA ALA A 237 -7.08 9.90 11.96
C ALA A 237 -8.15 10.40 12.97
N GLY A 238 -8.31 9.69 14.08
CA GLY A 238 -9.33 9.95 15.11
C GLY A 238 -10.54 9.01 15.00
N ASN A 239 -11.46 9.27 14.08
CA ASN A 239 -12.80 8.66 14.12
C ASN A 239 -12.84 7.13 13.88
N TRP A 240 -11.76 6.44 13.48
CA TRP A 240 -11.84 4.97 13.34
C TRP A 240 -12.11 4.31 14.72
N GLY A 241 -11.53 4.87 15.80
CA GLY A 241 -11.85 4.44 17.17
C GLY A 241 -13.33 4.64 17.51
N ASP A 242 -13.87 5.82 17.17
CA ASP A 242 -15.26 6.20 17.47
C ASP A 242 -16.27 5.43 16.60
N GLU A 243 -16.00 5.20 15.32
CA GLU A 243 -16.86 4.39 14.43
C GLU A 243 -16.96 2.94 14.91
N ARG A 244 -15.84 2.32 15.34
CA ARG A 244 -15.88 0.98 15.98
C ARG A 244 -16.58 1.01 17.34
N ALA A 245 -16.60 2.14 18.06
CA ALA A 245 -17.34 2.29 19.31
C ALA A 245 -18.85 2.40 19.06
N ILE A 246 -19.27 3.18 18.05
CA ILE A 246 -20.66 3.33 17.61
C ILE A 246 -21.22 2.00 17.07
N GLU A 247 -20.44 1.26 16.28
CA GLU A 247 -20.84 -0.07 15.80
C GLU A 247 -21.10 -1.04 16.96
N LYS A 248 -20.21 -1.05 17.97
CA LYS A 248 -20.37 -1.85 19.20
C LYS A 248 -21.60 -1.47 20.03
N THR A 249 -21.97 -0.19 20.12
CA THR A 249 -23.20 0.21 20.85
C THR A 249 -24.46 -0.16 20.06
N GLY A 250 -24.45 -0.03 18.73
CA GLY A 250 -25.58 -0.41 17.87
C GLY A 250 -25.91 -1.91 17.85
N GLU A 251 -24.90 -2.78 17.97
CA GLU A 251 -25.10 -4.23 18.15
C GLU A 251 -25.62 -4.58 19.56
N ALA A 252 -25.20 -3.83 20.60
CA ALA A 252 -25.66 -4.04 21.97
C ALA A 252 -27.15 -3.72 22.14
N GLU A 253 -27.64 -2.61 21.56
CA GLU A 253 -29.07 -2.27 21.63
C GLU A 253 -29.96 -3.27 20.87
N ASN A 254 -29.54 -3.72 19.67
CA ASN A 254 -30.31 -4.66 18.87
C ASN A 254 -30.41 -6.08 19.47
N THR A 255 -29.48 -6.47 20.35
CA THR A 255 -29.48 -7.80 20.96
C THR A 255 -30.29 -7.90 22.26
N GLY A 256 -30.64 -6.77 22.89
CA GLY A 256 -31.46 -6.76 24.11
C GLY A 256 -32.99 -6.77 23.86
N GLY A 257 -33.47 -6.06 22.85
CA GLY A 257 -34.88 -5.64 22.75
C GLY A 257 -35.93 -6.64 22.25
N LYS A 258 -35.74 -7.98 22.37
CA LYS A 258 -36.57 -8.93 21.60
C LYS A 258 -36.91 -10.29 22.24
N LYS A 259 -37.22 -10.35 23.54
CA LYS A 259 -37.71 -11.59 24.20
C LYS A 259 -39.17 -11.56 24.68
N ASP A 260 -39.69 -10.43 25.13
CA ASP A 260 -40.90 -10.42 25.96
C ASP A 260 -42.17 -10.00 25.19
N ALA A 261 -42.48 -10.72 24.09
CA ALA A 261 -43.60 -10.38 23.19
C ALA A 261 -44.49 -11.56 22.72
N TYR A 262 -44.24 -12.79 23.19
CA TYR A 262 -45.08 -13.96 22.94
C TYR A 262 -45.27 -14.75 24.23
N GLY A 263 -46.30 -14.39 25.01
CA GLY A 263 -46.48 -14.94 26.36
C GLY A 263 -47.89 -14.88 26.97
N SER A 264 -48.93 -14.41 26.26
CA SER A 264 -50.32 -14.48 26.73
C SER A 264 -51.36 -14.19 25.64
N MET A 265 -51.85 -15.24 24.97
CA MET A 265 -53.20 -15.37 24.38
C MET A 265 -53.44 -16.82 23.97
#